data_AF-A0A9E5VX17-F1
#
_entry.id   AF-A0A9E5VX17-F1
#
_cell.length_a   1.000
_cell.length_b   1.000
_cell.length_c   1.000
_cell.angle_alpha   90.00
_cell.angle_beta   90.00
_cell.angle_gamma   90.00
#
_symmetry.space_group_name_H-M   'P 1'
#
loop_
_entity.id
_entity.type
_entity.pdbx_description
1 polymer ?
#
loop_
_entity_poly.entity_id
_entity_poly.type
_entity_poly.pdbx_seq_one_letter_code
_entity_poly.pdbx_strand_id
1 'polypeptide(L)'
;MRGTARLVCAACVVLLATTGCLVVRERTVAERGGAVATERLVVLQEGTTSVDDVVRAFGAPDQRVRFDDGREVLTYVYERTVRSELGVIFLLGWRSQRKRITRYSFEFQDGLLVRRSEEEVL
;
A
#
# COMPACT_ATOMS: atom_id res chain seq x y z
N MET A 1 -58.83 16.35 22.63
CA MET A 1 -58.09 15.38 21.79
C MET A 1 -57.01 16.04 20.90
N ARG A 2 -56.28 17.05 21.41
CA ARG A 2 -55.28 17.83 20.62
C ARG A 2 -53.82 17.50 20.95
N GLY A 3 -53.58 16.70 21.99
CA GLY A 3 -52.23 16.37 22.48
C GLY A 3 -51.59 15.13 21.84
N THR A 4 -52.39 14.19 21.36
CA THR A 4 -51.90 12.92 20.78
C THR A 4 -51.35 13.08 19.36
N ALA A 5 -51.88 14.03 18.58
CA ALA A 5 -51.43 14.29 17.21
C ALA A 5 -50.00 14.88 17.14
N ARG A 6 -49.59 15.66 18.15
CA ARG A 6 -48.24 16.26 18.21
C ARG A 6 -47.16 15.24 18.55
N LEU A 7 -47.50 14.21 19.33
CA LEU A 7 -46.57 13.17 19.76
C LEU A 7 -46.23 12.19 18.62
N VAL A 8 -47.22 11.89 17.76
CA VAL A 8 -47.06 10.98 16.61
C VAL A 8 -46.15 11.59 15.55
N CYS A 9 -46.27 12.89 15.25
CA CYS A 9 -45.37 13.56 14.30
C CYS A 9 -43.92 13.62 14.79
N ALA A 10 -43.68 13.79 16.10
CA ALA A 10 -42.33 13.81 16.66
C ALA A 10 -41.64 12.43 16.56
N ALA A 11 -42.39 11.34 16.77
CA ALA A 11 -41.85 9.99 16.66
C ALA A 11 -41.44 9.62 15.22
N CYS A 12 -42.19 10.09 14.20
CA CYS A 12 -41.85 9.84 12.79
C CYS A 12 -40.60 10.62 12.33
N VAL A 13 -40.35 11.83 12.85
CA VAL A 13 -39.16 12.62 12.50
C VAL A 13 -37.89 12.02 13.10
N VAL A 14 -37.97 11.45 14.31
CA VAL A 14 -36.82 10.76 14.95
C VAL A 14 -36.46 9.47 14.21
N LEU A 15 -37.45 8.74 13.67
CA LEU A 15 -37.21 7.51 12.89
C LEU A 15 -36.60 7.76 11.50
N LEU A 16 -36.76 8.95 10.93
CA LEU A 16 -36.10 9.37 9.68
C LEU A 16 -34.71 9.97 9.91
N ALA A 17 -34.42 10.45 11.12
CA ALA A 17 -33.08 10.95 11.49
C ALA A 17 -32.09 9.82 11.80
N THR A 18 -32.57 8.60 12.05
CA THR A 18 -31.73 7.41 12.32
C THR A 18 -31.45 6.56 11.09
N THR A 19 -31.95 6.90 9.90
CA THR A 19 -31.38 6.41 8.64
C THR A 19 -30.05 7.12 8.42
N GLY A 20 -29.06 6.75 9.24
CA GLY A 20 -27.68 7.17 9.08
C GLY A 20 -27.25 6.83 7.66
N CYS A 21 -26.71 7.81 6.96
CA CYS A 21 -26.09 7.59 5.66
C CYS A 21 -25.04 6.49 5.83
N LEU A 22 -25.37 5.29 5.35
CA LEU A 22 -24.50 4.13 5.40
C LEU A 22 -23.44 4.35 4.32
N VAL A 23 -22.35 5.03 4.70
CA VAL A 23 -21.19 5.25 3.82
C VAL A 23 -20.41 3.96 3.77
N VAL A 24 -20.59 3.19 2.69
CA VAL A 24 -19.78 2.02 2.42
C VAL A 24 -18.50 2.49 1.72
N ARG A 25 -17.36 2.31 2.39
CA ARG A 25 -16.04 2.57 1.83
C ARG A 25 -15.39 1.23 1.51
N GLU A 26 -15.23 0.93 0.23
CA GLU A 26 -14.51 -0.26 -0.21
C GLU A 26 -13.08 0.14 -0.62
N ARG A 27 -12.09 -0.57 -0.07
CA ARG A 27 -10.67 -0.36 -0.39
C ARG A 27 -10.08 -1.69 -0.84
N THR A 28 -9.81 -1.80 -2.14
CA THR A 28 -9.09 -2.94 -2.70
C THR A 28 -7.64 -2.55 -2.91
N VAL A 29 -6.71 -3.29 -2.29
CA VAL A 29 -5.28 -3.14 -2.50
C VAL A 29 -4.82 -4.31 -3.36
N ALA A 30 -4.27 -4.02 -4.54
CA ALA A 30 -3.63 -5.00 -5.40
C ALA A 30 -2.12 -4.71 -5.42
N GLU A 31 -1.31 -5.70 -5.08
CA GLU A 31 0.15 -5.60 -5.01
C GLU A 31 0.73 -6.52 -6.09
N ARG A 32 1.70 -6.02 -6.87
CA ARG A 32 2.43 -6.76 -7.90
C ARG A 32 3.93 -6.56 -7.67
N GLY A 33 4.69 -7.64 -7.88
CA GLY A 33 6.10 -7.72 -7.47
C GLY A 33 6.23 -8.58 -6.21
N GLY A 34 7.45 -9.04 -5.93
CA GLY A 34 7.73 -9.76 -4.68
C GLY A 34 7.18 -8.93 -3.54
N ALA A 35 6.25 -9.48 -2.77
CA ALA A 35 5.70 -8.81 -1.61
C ALA A 35 6.86 -8.58 -0.65
N VAL A 36 7.52 -7.44 -0.79
CA VAL A 36 8.28 -6.85 0.29
C VAL A 36 7.20 -6.54 1.29
N ALA A 37 6.91 -7.52 2.13
CA ALA A 37 6.31 -7.27 3.41
C ALA A 37 7.11 -6.08 3.93
N THR A 38 6.48 -4.91 3.99
CA THR A 38 7.12 -3.70 4.53
C THR A 38 7.62 -3.98 5.96
N GLU A 39 7.10 -5.05 6.56
CA GLU A 39 7.45 -5.71 7.81
C GLU A 39 8.71 -6.62 7.76
N ARG A 40 9.25 -6.97 6.58
CA ARG A 40 10.50 -7.73 6.37
C ARG A 40 11.72 -6.86 6.05
N LEU A 41 11.57 -5.53 6.06
CA LEU A 41 12.68 -4.59 6.18
C LEU A 41 13.41 -4.69 7.54
N VAL A 42 13.15 -5.74 8.30
CA VAL A 42 13.76 -6.09 9.59
C VAL A 42 15.25 -6.36 9.35
N VAL A 43 16.00 -5.26 9.47
CA VAL A 43 17.42 -5.14 9.75
C VAL A 43 18.36 -5.62 8.64
N LEU A 44 18.23 -5.02 7.45
CA LEU A 44 19.39 -4.94 6.55
C LEU A 44 20.37 -3.91 7.11
N GLN A 45 21.60 -4.33 7.39
CA GLN A 45 22.69 -3.50 7.91
C GLN A 45 23.81 -3.40 6.89
N GLU A 46 24.21 -2.17 6.59
CA GLU A 46 25.40 -1.90 5.78
C GLU A 46 26.64 -2.49 6.45
N GLY A 47 27.52 -3.12 5.67
CA GLY A 47 28.73 -3.79 6.12
C GLY A 47 28.54 -5.21 6.67
N THR A 48 27.31 -5.65 6.93
CA THR A 48 27.03 -6.98 7.51
C THR A 48 26.13 -7.83 6.62
N THR A 49 25.13 -7.23 5.99
CA THR A 49 24.17 -7.94 5.16
C THR A 49 24.82 -8.41 3.86
N SER A 50 24.71 -9.70 3.57
CA SER A 50 25.19 -10.29 2.32
C SER A 50 24.15 -10.21 1.20
N VAL A 51 24.59 -10.39 -0.05
CA VAL A 51 23.71 -10.54 -1.21
C VAL A 51 22.66 -11.63 -0.99
N ASP A 52 23.05 -12.78 -0.45
CA ASP A 52 22.15 -13.92 -0.23
C ASP A 52 21.10 -13.61 0.84
N ASP A 53 21.42 -12.79 1.84
CA ASP A 53 20.44 -12.37 2.84
C ASP A 53 19.34 -11.52 2.22
N VAL A 54 19.71 -10.61 1.31
CA VAL A 54 18.74 -9.79 0.58
C VAL A 54 17.89 -10.66 -0.35
N VAL A 55 18.50 -11.56 -1.11
CA VAL A 55 17.75 -12.48 -1.99
C VAL A 55 16.82 -13.42 -1.19
N ARG A 56 17.25 -13.87 0.00
CA ARG A 56 16.41 -14.70 0.88
C ARG A 56 15.23 -13.92 1.46
N ALA A 57 15.41 -12.64 1.77
CA ALA A 57 14.37 -11.79 2.34
C ALA A 57 13.38 -11.27 1.28
N PHE A 58 13.86 -10.88 0.10
CA PHE A 58 13.11 -10.20 -0.95
C PHE A 58 12.74 -11.10 -2.13
N GLY A 59 13.36 -12.27 -2.25
CA GLY A 59 13.23 -13.14 -3.42
C GLY A 59 14.23 -12.80 -4.52
N ALA A 60 14.00 -13.30 -5.72
CA ALA A 60 14.83 -12.97 -6.88
C ALA A 60 14.66 -11.48 -7.26
N PRO A 61 15.75 -10.76 -7.57
CA PRO A 61 15.67 -9.39 -8.04
C PRO A 61 15.07 -9.30 -9.45
N ASP A 62 14.45 -8.17 -9.77
CA ASP A 62 14.01 -7.87 -11.14
C ASP A 62 15.21 -7.58 -12.05
N GLN A 63 16.25 -6.97 -11.49
CA GLN A 63 17.51 -6.71 -12.19
C GLN A 63 18.71 -6.95 -11.27
N ARG A 64 19.75 -7.58 -11.82
CA ARG A 64 21.03 -7.80 -11.16
C ARG A 64 22.14 -7.35 -12.09
N VAL A 65 22.97 -6.41 -11.64
CA VAL A 65 24.12 -5.90 -12.39
C VAL A 65 25.37 -6.16 -11.57
N ARG A 66 26.38 -6.80 -12.16
CA ARG A 66 27.71 -6.97 -11.58
C ARG A 66 28.71 -6.16 -12.38
N PHE A 67 29.63 -5.52 -11.68
CA PHE A 67 30.70 -4.72 -12.26
C PHE A 67 32.04 -5.43 -12.01
N ASP A 68 33.04 -5.12 -12.84
CA ASP A 68 34.36 -5.76 -12.78
C ASP A 68 35.17 -5.37 -11.53
N ASP A 69 34.76 -4.30 -10.85
CA ASP A 69 35.38 -3.78 -9.62
C ASP A 69 34.83 -4.44 -8.33
N GLY A 70 34.09 -5.54 -8.47
CA GLY A 70 33.49 -6.26 -7.35
C GLY A 70 32.19 -5.66 -6.83
N ARG A 71 31.70 -4.56 -7.44
CA ARG A 71 30.38 -4.03 -7.14
C ARG A 71 29.27 -4.88 -7.73
N GLU A 72 28.19 -5.00 -6.97
CA GLU A 72 26.97 -5.64 -7.41
C GLU A 72 25.77 -4.80 -7.01
N VAL A 73 24.81 -4.61 -7.92
CA VAL A 73 23.56 -3.89 -7.66
C VAL A 73 22.37 -4.81 -7.94
N LEU A 74 21.52 -4.98 -6.93
CA LEU A 74 20.23 -5.66 -7.03
C LEU A 74 19.13 -4.61 -7.05
N THR A 75 18.23 -4.70 -8.03
CA THR A 75 17.07 -3.81 -8.13
C THR A 75 15.79 -4.61 -8.05
N TYR A 76 14.87 -4.11 -7.23
CA TYR A 76 13.53 -4.65 -7.03
C TYR A 76 12.50 -3.57 -7.38
N VAL A 77 11.48 -3.93 -8.16
CA VAL A 77 10.39 -3.05 -8.58
C VAL A 77 9.09 -3.56 -7.97
N TYR A 78 8.51 -2.73 -7.10
CA TYR A 78 7.29 -3.03 -6.40
C TYR A 78 6.16 -2.12 -6.89
N GLU A 79 5.06 -2.71 -7.37
CA GLU A 79 3.89 -1.97 -7.82
C GLU A 79 2.72 -2.14 -6.84
N ARG A 80 2.30 -1.03 -6.24
CA ARG A 80 1.12 -0.97 -5.38
C ARG A 80 -0.02 -0.22 -6.06
N THR A 81 -1.09 -0.93 -6.38
CA THR A 81 -2.32 -0.34 -6.92
C THR A 81 -3.37 -0.26 -5.82
N VAL A 82 -3.70 0.96 -5.38
CA VAL A 82 -4.78 1.21 -4.43
C VAL A 82 -6.01 1.64 -5.20
N ARG A 83 -7.06 0.82 -5.18
CA ARG A 83 -8.40 1.19 -5.66
C ARG A 83 -9.25 1.58 -4.45
N SER A 84 -9.86 2.76 -4.53
CA SER A 84 -10.81 3.24 -3.53
C SER A 84 -12.12 3.59 -4.20
N GLU A 85 -13.19 2.96 -3.75
CA GLU A 85 -14.55 3.20 -4.20
C GLU A 85 -15.34 3.75 -3.00
N LEU A 86 -15.87 4.96 -3.18
CA LEU A 86 -16.77 5.62 -2.23
C LEU A 86 -18.13 5.72 -2.90
N GLY A 87 -19.09 4.95 -2.38
CA GLY A 87 -20.49 5.02 -2.78
C GLY A 87 -21.32 5.67 -1.69
N VAL A 88 -21.96 6.80 -2.00
CA VAL A 88 -23.04 7.35 -1.18
C VAL A 88 -24.34 7.07 -1.92
N ILE A 89 -25.28 6.40 -1.24
CA ILE A 89 -26.63 5.98 -1.69
C ILE A 89 -27.06 6.67 -3.00
N PHE A 90 -26.88 5.94 -4.10
CA PHE A 90 -27.47 6.11 -5.45
C PHE A 90 -27.20 7.34 -6.33
N LEU A 91 -26.48 8.40 -5.93
CA LEU A 91 -26.37 9.59 -6.83
C LEU A 91 -24.95 10.08 -7.17
N LEU A 92 -23.94 9.82 -6.35
CA LEU A 92 -22.56 10.26 -6.59
C LEU A 92 -21.58 9.15 -6.22
N GLY A 93 -21.02 8.48 -7.24
CA GLY A 93 -19.93 7.52 -7.08
C GLY A 93 -18.60 8.16 -7.43
N TRP A 94 -17.65 8.14 -6.50
CA TRP A 94 -16.27 8.56 -6.79
C TRP A 94 -15.37 7.33 -6.84
N ARG A 95 -14.87 7.01 -8.03
CA ARG A 95 -13.88 5.95 -8.25
C ARG A 95 -12.51 6.58 -8.41
N SER A 96 -11.56 6.18 -7.56
CA SER A 96 -10.16 6.59 -7.71
C SER A 96 -9.26 5.36 -7.73
N GLN A 97 -8.33 5.35 -8.69
CA GLN A 97 -7.26 4.37 -8.75
C GLN A 97 -5.94 5.14 -8.61
N ARG A 98 -5.12 4.74 -7.64
CA ARG A 98 -3.76 5.27 -7.48
C ARG A 98 -2.77 4.12 -7.65
N LYS A 99 -1.97 4.18 -8.72
CA LYS A 99 -0.80 3.31 -8.88
C LYS A 99 0.38 4.00 -8.22
N ARG A 100 1.14 3.26 -7.40
CA ARG A 100 2.44 3.67 -6.87
C ARG A 100 3.45 2.61 -7.30
N ILE A 101 4.56 3.03 -7.87
CA ILE A 101 5.66 2.14 -8.22
C ILE A 101 6.84 2.56 -7.36
N THR A 102 7.41 1.62 -6.62
CA THR A 102 8.57 1.86 -5.77
C THR A 102 9.71 0.99 -6.25
N ARG A 103 10.87 1.60 -6.49
CA ARG A 103 12.10 0.91 -6.85
C ARG A 103 13.02 0.88 -5.63
N TYR A 104 13.42 -0.31 -5.22
CA TYR A 104 14.47 -0.51 -4.22
C TYR A 104 15.76 -0.93 -4.93
N SER A 105 16.87 -0.27 -4.60
CA SER A 105 18.19 -0.68 -5.07
C SER A 105 19.11 -0.96 -3.89
N PHE A 106 19.82 -2.07 -3.96
CA PHE A 106 20.80 -2.50 -2.97
C PHE A 106 22.13 -2.65 -3.67
N GLU A 107 23.12 -1.86 -3.26
CA GLU A 107 24.48 -1.89 -3.77
C GLU A 107 25.36 -2.63 -2.78
N PHE A 108 26.18 -3.53 -3.32
CA PHE A 108 27.11 -4.37 -2.60
C PHE A 108 28.51 -4.12 -3.11
N GLN A 109 29.49 -4.16 -2.21
CA GLN A 109 30.90 -4.18 -2.50
C GLN A 109 31.47 -5.45 -1.89
N ASP A 110 32.16 -6.27 -2.69
CA ASP A 110 32.75 -7.53 -2.23
C ASP A 110 31.74 -8.45 -1.51
N GLY A 111 30.48 -8.41 -1.95
CA GLY A 111 29.38 -9.21 -1.42
C GLY A 111 28.66 -8.64 -0.19
N LEU A 112 29.10 -7.50 0.35
CA LEU A 112 28.51 -6.85 1.52
C LEU A 112 27.72 -5.60 1.12
N LEU A 113 26.55 -5.42 1.71
CA LEU A 113 25.70 -4.26 1.46
C LEU A 113 26.43 -2.97 1.85
N VAL A 114 26.60 -2.04 0.93
CA VAL A 114 27.22 -0.73 1.20
C VAL A 114 26.25 0.42 1.07
N ARG A 115 25.17 0.25 0.32
CA ARG A 115 24.17 1.30 0.13
C ARG A 115 22.81 0.72 -0.19
N ARG A 116 21.77 1.39 0.31
CA ARG A 116 20.39 1.17 -0.09
C ARG A 116 19.74 2.46 -0.58
N SER A 117 18.89 2.37 -1.60
CA SER A 117 18.04 3.47 -2.05
C SER A 117 16.61 3.00 -2.32
N GLU A 118 15.67 3.91 -2.09
CA GLU A 118 14.25 3.74 -2.36
C GLU A 118 13.78 4.95 -3.17
N GLU A 119 13.15 4.69 -4.32
CA GLU A 119 12.65 5.73 -5.22
C GLU A 119 11.20 5.44 -5.62
N GLU A 120 10.29 6.38 -5.38
CA GLU A 120 8.93 6.31 -5.92
C GLU A 120 8.95 6.80 -7.37
N VAL A 121 8.64 5.91 -8.30
CA VAL A 121 8.55 6.20 -9.74
C VAL A 121 7.13 6.67 -10.03
N LEU A 122 7.01 7.92 -10.49
CA LEU A 122 5.75 8.59 -10.83
C LEU A 122 5.16 8.12 -12.17
#